data_AF-A0A6J2UC77-F1
#
_entry.id   AF-A0A6J2UC77-F1
#
_cell.length_a   1.000
_cell.length_b   1.000
_cell.length_c   1.000
_cell.angle_alpha   90.00
_cell.angle_beta   90.00
_cell.angle_gamma   90.00
#
_symmetry.space_group_name_H-M   'P 1'
#
loop_
_entity.id
_entity.type
_entity.pdbx_description
1 polymer ?
#
loop_
_entity_poly.entity_id
_entity_poly.type
_entity_poly.pdbx_seq_one_letter_code
_entity_poly.pdbx_strand_id
1 'polypeptide(L)'
;MLQKVLFPVLLLGCLAYVEVLACNGYKAKVVKMENCAGDDAIISVDPDFSVKLNKKCELVPIGCVNNKAFTTATAKYKVQKDGIVMKEGKMDLCSAVEEVSSEAKDMLKVFGAPSSCPVAEEKICSNNHSVDLSKYKAMLSMARGHLIIDSEIKHDTGKSCFHAEINITKS
;
A
#
# COMPACT_ATOMS: atom_id res chain seq x y z
N MET A 1 -32.50 21.11 -45.64
CA MET A 1 -31.13 20.56 -45.54
C MET A 1 -30.56 20.53 -44.12
N LEU A 2 -31.19 21.19 -43.13
CA LEU A 2 -30.71 21.30 -41.75
C LEU A 2 -30.83 20.01 -40.90
N GLN A 3 -31.57 19.00 -41.37
CA GLN A 3 -31.90 17.81 -40.59
C GLN A 3 -30.91 16.63 -40.76
N LYS A 4 -29.98 16.72 -41.72
CA LYS A 4 -28.99 15.66 -41.98
C LYS A 4 -27.68 15.81 -41.20
N VAL A 5 -27.47 16.94 -40.52
CA VAL A 5 -26.23 17.25 -39.79
C VAL A 5 -26.35 17.01 -38.28
N LEU A 6 -27.57 16.83 -37.76
CA LEU A 6 -27.80 16.69 -36.31
C LEU A 6 -27.43 15.30 -35.76
N PHE A 7 -27.52 14.26 -36.59
CA PHE A 7 -27.28 12.87 -36.17
C PHE A 7 -25.79 12.52 -35.90
N PRO A 8 -24.80 12.99 -36.69
CA PRO A 8 -23.40 12.70 -36.39
C PRO A 8 -22.83 13.52 -35.22
N VAL A 9 -23.43 14.67 -34.88
CA VAL A 9 -22.97 15.49 -33.73
C VAL A 9 -23.38 14.88 -32.39
N LEU A 10 -24.54 14.21 -32.33
CA LEU A 10 -24.99 13.54 -31.10
C LEU A 10 -24.17 12.26 -30.79
N LEU A 11 -23.60 11.60 -31.81
CA LEU A 11 -22.74 10.42 -31.62
C LEU A 11 -21.32 10.77 -31.15
N LEU A 12 -20.79 11.97 -31.49
CA LEU A 12 -19.47 12.42 -31.03
C LEU A 12 -19.48 12.96 -29.58
N GLY A 13 -20.65 13.30 -29.02
CA GLY A 13 -20.77 13.84 -27.66
C GLY A 13 -20.66 12.82 -26.52
N CYS A 14 -20.79 11.51 -26.80
CA CYS A 14 -20.75 10.47 -25.77
C CYS A 14 -19.36 9.86 -25.53
N LEU A 15 -18.34 10.22 -26.31
CA LEU A 15 -16.99 9.62 -26.20
C LEU A 15 -16.04 10.37 -25.24
N ALA A 16 -16.50 11.44 -24.58
CA ALA A 16 -15.63 12.28 -23.75
C ALA A 16 -15.74 12.05 -22.23
N TYR A 17 -16.47 11.03 -21.76
CA TYR A 17 -16.43 10.61 -20.36
C TYR A 17 -15.32 9.58 -20.11
N VAL A 18 -14.11 9.87 -20.58
CA VAL A 18 -12.93 9.25 -19.97
C VAL A 18 -12.62 10.10 -18.75
N GLU A 19 -13.43 9.95 -17.70
CA GLU A 19 -12.98 10.40 -16.39
C GLU A 19 -11.76 9.53 -16.07
N VAL A 20 -10.57 10.08 -16.29
CA VAL A 20 -9.26 9.49 -15.92
C VAL A 20 -9.15 9.55 -14.39
N LEU A 21 -10.08 8.90 -13.72
CA LEU A 21 -10.07 8.68 -12.29
C LEU A 21 -9.09 7.53 -12.07
N ALA A 22 -8.20 7.70 -11.09
CA ALA A 22 -7.23 6.67 -10.76
C ALA A 22 -7.93 5.32 -10.58
N CYS A 23 -7.27 4.26 -11.01
CA CYS A 23 -7.71 2.87 -10.93
C CYS A 23 -9.21 2.56 -10.77
N ASN A 24 -9.95 2.41 -11.88
CA ASN A 24 -11.39 2.11 -11.86
C ASN A 24 -12.24 3.16 -11.11
N GLY A 25 -11.79 4.40 -11.01
CA GLY A 25 -12.50 5.41 -10.25
C GLY A 25 -12.10 5.52 -8.80
N TYR A 26 -11.02 4.89 -8.32
CA TYR A 26 -10.61 4.89 -6.92
C TYR A 26 -9.27 5.60 -6.69
N LYS A 27 -9.20 6.35 -5.58
CA LYS A 27 -7.96 6.91 -5.03
C LYS A 27 -7.69 6.28 -3.67
N ALA A 28 -6.42 6.01 -3.39
CA ALA A 28 -5.92 5.67 -2.07
C ALA A 28 -5.10 6.85 -1.54
N LYS A 29 -5.36 7.25 -0.30
CA LYS A 29 -4.62 8.28 0.42
C LYS A 29 -4.15 7.71 1.75
N VAL A 30 -2.83 7.73 1.98
CA VAL A 30 -2.29 7.55 3.34
C VAL A 30 -2.69 8.79 4.14
N VAL A 31 -3.54 8.58 5.14
CA VAL A 31 -4.00 9.61 6.07
C VAL A 31 -2.97 9.81 7.16
N LYS A 32 -2.37 8.71 7.61
CA LYS A 32 -1.45 8.68 8.73
C LYS A 32 -0.48 7.52 8.58
N MET A 33 0.78 7.74 8.93
CA MET A 33 1.80 6.71 9.05
C MET A 33 2.71 7.11 10.21
N GLU A 34 2.82 6.26 11.23
CA GLU A 34 3.58 6.55 12.45
C GLU A 34 4.47 5.38 12.86
N ASN A 35 5.70 5.71 13.28
CA ASN A 35 6.58 4.81 14.02
C ASN A 35 6.21 4.87 15.51
N CYS A 36 5.60 3.82 16.07
CA CYS A 36 5.14 3.79 17.46
C CYS A 36 6.12 3.15 18.46
N ALA A 37 7.30 2.71 18.00
CA ALA A 37 8.29 2.02 18.83
C ALA A 37 9.34 2.95 19.46
N GLY A 38 9.32 4.26 19.13
CA GLY A 38 10.32 5.25 19.56
C GLY A 38 11.59 5.22 18.69
N ASP A 39 12.59 6.03 19.08
CA ASP A 39 13.82 6.26 18.29
C ASP A 39 14.70 5.00 18.15
N ASP A 40 14.55 4.04 19.06
CA ASP A 40 15.28 2.78 19.04
C ASP A 40 14.68 1.73 18.09
N ALA A 41 13.60 2.05 17.37
CA ALA A 41 12.96 1.14 16.43
C ALA A 41 13.97 0.47 15.47
N ILE A 42 13.81 -0.83 15.26
CA ILE A 42 14.67 -1.60 14.35
C ILE A 42 14.33 -1.29 12.89
N ILE A 43 13.04 -1.19 12.58
CA ILE A 43 12.50 -0.72 11.31
C ILE A 43 11.74 0.57 11.60
N SER A 44 12.03 1.62 10.82
CA SER A 44 11.31 2.89 10.86
C SER A 44 11.09 3.43 9.46
N VAL A 45 10.01 4.17 9.26
CA VAL A 45 9.77 4.92 8.02
C VAL A 45 10.09 6.39 8.22
N ASP A 46 10.60 7.05 7.17
CA ASP A 46 10.84 8.49 7.23
C ASP A 46 9.51 9.26 7.42
N PRO A 47 9.51 10.46 8.03
CA PRO A 47 8.28 11.22 8.30
C PRO A 47 7.48 11.62 7.05
N ASP A 48 8.13 11.67 5.89
CA ASP A 48 7.52 11.96 4.60
C ASP A 48 7.06 10.70 3.85
N PHE A 49 7.17 9.52 4.49
CA PHE A 49 6.73 8.27 3.89
C PHE A 49 5.24 8.31 3.58
N SER A 50 4.91 8.06 2.32
CA SER A 50 3.52 8.02 1.85
C SER A 50 3.38 7.05 0.70
N VAL A 51 2.13 6.67 0.40
CA VAL A 51 1.82 5.79 -0.71
C VAL A 51 0.70 6.42 -1.53
N LYS A 52 0.90 6.49 -2.85
CA LYS A 52 -0.09 7.02 -3.79
C LYS A 52 -0.53 5.95 -4.79
N LEU A 53 -1.81 5.92 -5.10
CA LEU A 53 -2.33 5.15 -6.24
C LEU A 53 -2.36 6.06 -7.46
N ASN A 54 -1.58 5.73 -8.48
CA ASN A 54 -1.49 6.55 -9.69
C ASN A 54 -2.57 6.20 -10.73
N LYS A 55 -2.60 6.94 -11.85
CA LYS A 55 -3.56 6.75 -12.94
C LYS A 55 -3.40 5.40 -13.66
N LYS A 56 -2.24 4.76 -13.57
CA LYS A 56 -1.96 3.44 -14.14
C LYS A 56 -2.38 2.28 -13.23
N CYS A 57 -3.01 2.54 -12.08
CA CYS A 57 -3.26 1.57 -11.00
C CYS A 57 -2.01 1.09 -10.27
N GLU A 58 -0.93 1.84 -10.33
CA GLU A 58 0.28 1.45 -9.63
C GLU A 58 0.28 2.11 -8.24
N LEU A 59 0.53 1.28 -7.23
CA LEU A 59 0.81 1.73 -5.88
C LEU A 59 2.27 2.18 -5.81
N VAL A 60 2.49 3.47 -5.60
CA VAL A 60 3.81 4.09 -5.63
C VAL A 60 4.17 4.56 -4.21
N PRO A 61 5.15 3.93 -3.55
CA PRO A 61 5.70 4.44 -2.29
C PRO A 61 6.54 5.70 -2.56
N ILE A 62 6.58 6.59 -1.59
CA ILE A 62 7.38 7.82 -1.53
C ILE A 62 8.02 7.82 -0.16
N GLY A 63 9.30 8.21 -0.08
CA GLY A 63 10.09 8.19 1.15
C GLY A 63 10.94 6.92 1.26
N CYS A 64 11.51 6.72 2.45
CA CYS A 64 12.42 5.62 2.73
C CYS A 64 12.05 4.86 4.01
N VAL A 65 12.50 3.62 4.05
CA VAL A 65 12.44 2.73 5.21
C VAL A 65 13.86 2.52 5.70
N ASN A 66 14.11 2.72 6.99
CA ASN A 66 15.40 2.53 7.63
C ASN A 66 15.34 1.24 8.45
N ASN A 67 16.30 0.34 8.20
CA ASN A 67 16.47 -0.92 8.90
C ASN A 67 17.80 -0.88 9.67
N LYS A 68 17.76 -1.20 10.97
CA LYS A 68 18.93 -1.67 11.72
C LYS A 68 19.13 -3.16 11.44
N ALA A 69 20.32 -3.69 11.72
CA ALA A 69 20.58 -5.11 11.51
C ALA A 69 19.70 -6.01 12.41
N PHE A 70 19.14 -7.08 11.83
CA PHE A 70 18.40 -8.13 12.54
C PHE A 70 18.41 -9.46 11.78
N THR A 71 18.24 -10.56 12.50
CA THR A 71 18.22 -11.92 11.94
C THR A 71 16.82 -12.50 11.89
N THR A 72 15.96 -12.10 12.83
CA THR A 72 14.60 -12.63 12.97
C THR A 72 13.61 -11.49 13.10
N ALA A 73 12.38 -11.68 12.61
CA ALA A 73 11.32 -10.70 12.74
C ALA A 73 9.96 -11.38 12.78
N THR A 74 9.23 -11.24 13.90
CA THR A 74 7.85 -11.72 14.03
C THR A 74 6.90 -10.54 14.17
N ALA A 75 5.99 -10.38 13.21
CA ALA A 75 4.98 -9.33 13.24
C ALA A 75 3.66 -9.85 13.81
N LYS A 76 3.08 -9.11 14.75
CA LYS A 76 1.68 -9.22 15.15
C LYS A 76 0.94 -8.06 14.48
N TYR A 77 -0.07 -8.38 13.68
CA TYR A 77 -0.79 -7.37 12.91
C TYR A 77 -2.28 -7.40 13.20
N LYS A 78 -2.92 -6.25 13.04
CA LYS A 78 -4.36 -6.06 13.08
C LYS A 78 -4.77 -5.12 11.95
N VAL A 79 -5.72 -5.56 11.13
CA VAL A 79 -6.29 -4.79 10.04
C VAL A 79 -7.76 -4.54 10.36
N GLN A 80 -8.12 -3.27 10.41
CA GLN A 80 -9.48 -2.80 10.66
C GLN A 80 -9.97 -2.03 9.43
N LYS A 81 -11.27 -2.13 9.17
CA LYS A 81 -11.95 -1.36 8.12
C LYS A 81 -13.22 -0.78 8.71
N ASP A 82 -13.37 0.54 8.64
CA ASP A 82 -14.54 1.26 9.13
C ASP A 82 -14.89 0.88 10.60
N GLY A 83 -13.85 0.68 11.42
CA GLY A 83 -13.96 0.25 12.82
C GLY A 83 -14.16 -1.25 13.06
N ILE A 84 -14.32 -2.05 12.00
CA ILE A 84 -14.51 -3.51 12.08
C ILE A 84 -13.17 -4.21 11.88
N VAL A 85 -12.81 -5.15 12.76
CA VAL A 85 -11.61 -5.98 12.59
C VAL A 85 -11.82 -6.94 11.42
N MET A 86 -11.09 -6.74 10.34
CA MET A 86 -11.16 -7.59 9.15
C MET A 86 -10.25 -8.81 9.27
N LYS A 87 -9.06 -8.62 9.86
CA LYS A 87 -8.08 -9.67 10.05
C LYS A 87 -7.11 -9.30 11.17
N GLU A 88 -6.68 -10.27 11.94
CA GLU A 88 -5.56 -10.14 12.86
C GLU A 88 -4.78 -11.45 12.91
N GLY A 89 -3.52 -11.38 13.30
CA GLY A 89 -2.69 -12.57 13.38
C GLY A 89 -1.25 -12.29 13.73
N LYS A 90 -0.45 -13.34 13.61
CA LYS A 90 1.01 -13.29 13.72
C LYS A 90 1.61 -13.88 12.46
N MET A 91 2.72 -13.32 12.01
CA MET A 91 3.49 -13.83 10.89
C MET A 91 4.98 -13.70 11.19
N ASP A 92 5.76 -14.71 10.80
CA ASP A 92 7.20 -14.60 10.74
C ASP A 92 7.56 -13.88 9.43
N LEU A 93 8.10 -12.67 9.51
CA LEU A 93 8.45 -11.88 8.33
C LEU A 93 9.66 -12.47 7.58
N CYS A 94 10.53 -13.22 8.26
CA CYS A 94 11.68 -13.87 7.64
C CYS A 94 11.27 -15.15 6.91
N SER A 95 10.36 -15.94 7.47
CA SER A 95 9.85 -17.16 6.81
C SER A 95 8.73 -16.88 5.80
N ALA A 96 7.95 -15.81 6.00
CA ALA A 96 6.84 -15.48 5.11
C ALA A 96 7.30 -15.18 3.67
N VAL A 97 8.52 -14.70 3.46
CA VAL A 97 9.00 -14.39 2.10
C VAL A 97 9.14 -15.64 1.24
N GLU A 98 9.27 -16.83 1.83
CA GLU A 98 9.32 -18.08 1.07
C GLU A 98 7.91 -18.61 0.78
N GLU A 99 7.00 -18.49 1.75
CA GLU A 99 5.68 -19.13 1.71
C GLU A 99 4.51 -18.26 1.20
N VAL A 100 4.69 -16.94 1.09
CA VAL A 100 3.61 -16.05 0.60
C VAL A 100 3.57 -15.98 -0.92
N SER A 101 2.39 -15.71 -1.48
CA SER A 101 2.22 -15.54 -2.93
C SER A 101 3.11 -14.40 -3.46
N SER A 102 3.47 -14.44 -4.74
CA SER A 102 4.28 -13.39 -5.38
C SER A 102 3.70 -11.98 -5.15
N GLU A 103 2.37 -11.87 -5.09
CA GLU A 103 1.69 -10.61 -4.81
C GLU A 103 1.86 -10.09 -3.39
N ALA A 104 1.79 -10.99 -2.41
CA ALA A 104 2.06 -10.63 -1.04
C ALA A 104 3.52 -10.18 -0.89
N LYS A 105 4.46 -10.83 -1.60
CA LYS A 105 5.87 -10.38 -1.63
C LYS A 105 6.01 -8.98 -2.22
N ASP A 106 5.30 -8.68 -3.31
CA ASP A 106 5.37 -7.36 -3.95
C ASP A 106 4.78 -6.26 -3.05
N MET A 107 3.68 -6.55 -2.35
CA MET A 107 3.10 -5.60 -1.39
C MET A 107 4.00 -5.41 -0.19
N LEU A 108 4.54 -6.50 0.36
CA LEU A 108 5.52 -6.47 1.45
C LEU A 108 6.74 -5.60 1.08
N LYS A 109 7.25 -5.72 -0.15
CA LYS A 109 8.34 -4.86 -0.66
C LYS A 109 7.97 -3.38 -0.71
N VAL A 110 6.76 -3.02 -1.16
CA VAL A 110 6.30 -1.61 -1.19
C VAL A 110 6.29 -0.99 0.20
N PHE A 111 5.95 -1.80 1.21
CA PHE A 111 5.92 -1.37 2.60
C PHE A 111 7.24 -1.62 3.34
N GLY A 112 8.32 -1.93 2.61
CA GLY A 112 9.68 -2.04 3.16
C GLY A 112 9.98 -3.30 3.96
N ALA A 113 9.15 -4.34 3.85
CA ALA A 113 9.48 -5.62 4.45
C ALA A 113 10.70 -6.24 3.74
N PRO A 114 11.60 -6.88 4.50
CA PRO A 114 12.82 -7.46 3.94
C PRO A 114 12.49 -8.60 2.98
N SER A 115 13.29 -8.74 1.90
CA SER A 115 13.14 -9.83 0.93
C SER A 115 13.78 -11.15 1.38
N SER A 116 14.59 -11.11 2.42
CA SER A 116 15.31 -12.24 2.99
C SER A 116 15.88 -11.83 4.34
N CYS A 117 16.09 -12.80 5.24
CA CYS A 117 16.86 -12.60 6.46
C CYS A 117 18.17 -13.42 6.37
N PRO A 118 19.25 -13.02 7.05
CA PRO A 118 19.40 -11.82 7.90
C PRO A 118 19.38 -10.52 7.10
N VAL A 119 18.94 -9.44 7.75
CA VAL A 119 18.86 -8.09 7.18
C VAL A 119 20.02 -7.26 7.73
N ALA A 120 20.78 -6.66 6.84
CA ALA A 120 21.84 -5.73 7.20
C ALA A 120 21.26 -4.36 7.57
N GLU A 121 22.04 -3.54 8.27
CA GLU A 121 21.67 -2.14 8.45
C GLU A 121 21.67 -1.44 7.09
N GLU A 122 20.50 -0.93 6.69
CA GLU A 122 20.31 -0.30 5.39
C GLU A 122 19.15 0.69 5.38
N LYS A 123 19.23 1.65 4.45
CA LYS A 123 18.14 2.58 4.15
C LYS A 123 17.60 2.26 2.76
N ILE A 124 16.37 1.77 2.70
CA ILE A 124 15.67 1.41 1.46
C ILE A 124 14.77 2.57 1.07
N CYS A 125 15.18 3.33 0.07
CA CYS A 125 14.36 4.39 -0.50
C CYS A 125 13.55 3.88 -1.69
N SER A 126 12.41 4.54 -1.93
CA SER A 126 11.55 4.24 -3.08
C SER A 126 12.29 4.45 -4.40
N ASN A 127 12.87 3.39 -4.97
CA ASN A 127 13.61 3.41 -6.25
C ASN A 127 12.68 3.33 -7.48
N ASN A 128 11.53 4.01 -7.46
CA ASN A 128 10.44 3.86 -8.46
C ASN A 128 9.82 2.46 -8.56
N HIS A 129 9.99 1.60 -7.55
CA HIS A 129 9.32 0.30 -7.52
C HIS A 129 7.84 0.52 -7.19
N SER A 130 6.99 0.35 -8.18
CA SER A 130 5.54 0.47 -8.05
C SER A 130 4.89 -0.88 -8.24
N VAL A 131 3.82 -1.17 -7.51
CA VAL A 131 3.09 -2.43 -7.67
C VAL A 131 1.82 -2.21 -8.46
N ASP A 132 1.68 -2.94 -9.57
CA ASP A 132 0.49 -2.90 -10.40
C ASP A 132 -0.69 -3.60 -9.72
N LEU A 133 -1.69 -2.81 -9.34
CA LEU A 133 -2.95 -3.29 -8.78
C LEU A 133 -4.02 -3.52 -9.84
N SER A 134 -3.68 -3.53 -11.14
CA SER A 134 -4.63 -3.68 -12.24
C SER A 134 -5.47 -4.95 -12.12
N LYS A 135 -4.90 -6.07 -11.66
CA LYS A 135 -5.65 -7.31 -11.43
C LYS A 135 -6.68 -7.21 -10.28
N TYR A 136 -6.48 -6.26 -9.37
CA TYR A 136 -7.38 -6.01 -8.23
C TYR A 136 -8.36 -4.87 -8.48
N LYS A 137 -8.35 -4.26 -9.68
CA LYS A 137 -9.28 -3.18 -10.10
C LYS A 137 -10.74 -3.47 -9.75
N ALA A 138 -11.21 -4.69 -9.99
CA ALA A 138 -12.58 -5.10 -9.71
C ALA A 138 -12.88 -5.23 -8.20
N MET A 139 -11.84 -5.42 -7.38
CA MET A 139 -11.93 -5.60 -5.93
C MET A 139 -11.76 -4.29 -5.14
N LEU A 140 -11.36 -3.19 -5.78
CA LEU A 140 -11.18 -1.89 -5.11
C LEU A 140 -12.48 -1.34 -4.51
N SER A 141 -13.64 -1.71 -5.07
CA SER A 141 -14.94 -1.42 -4.48
C SER A 141 -15.11 -2.03 -3.08
N MET A 142 -14.58 -3.24 -2.87
CA MET A 142 -14.57 -3.91 -1.56
C MET A 142 -13.55 -3.28 -0.60
N ALA A 143 -12.48 -2.69 -1.13
CA ALA A 143 -11.46 -2.01 -0.33
C ALA A 143 -11.86 -0.59 0.10
N ARG A 144 -12.90 0.00 -0.51
CA ARG A 144 -13.43 1.33 -0.17
C ARG A 144 -13.75 1.44 1.33
N GLY A 145 -13.24 2.48 1.98
CA GLY A 145 -13.44 2.74 3.40
C GLY A 145 -12.19 3.35 4.05
N HIS A 146 -12.24 3.49 5.37
CA HIS A 146 -11.11 3.84 6.23
C HIS A 146 -10.47 2.57 6.77
N LEU A 147 -9.23 2.31 6.36
CA LEU A 147 -8.43 1.18 6.77
C LEU A 147 -7.45 1.63 7.85
N ILE A 148 -7.36 0.85 8.93
CA ILE A 148 -6.35 1.02 9.99
C ILE A 148 -5.54 -0.26 10.04
N ILE A 149 -4.22 -0.14 9.97
CA ILE A 149 -3.28 -1.25 10.05
C ILE A 149 -2.33 -0.96 11.20
N ASP A 150 -2.43 -1.79 12.24
CA ASP A 150 -1.51 -1.81 13.37
C ASP A 150 -0.56 -3.00 13.20
N SER A 151 0.74 -2.77 13.38
CA SER A 151 1.75 -3.82 13.32
C SER A 151 2.80 -3.64 14.40
N GLU A 152 2.97 -4.64 15.26
CA GLU A 152 4.05 -4.74 16.23
C GLU A 152 5.02 -5.81 15.77
N ILE A 153 6.29 -5.47 15.59
CA ILE A 153 7.31 -6.39 15.11
C ILE A 153 8.34 -6.61 16.20
N LYS A 154 8.54 -7.86 16.58
CA LYS A 154 9.61 -8.28 17.47
C LYS A 154 10.79 -8.77 16.65
N HIS A 155 11.97 -8.20 16.92
CA HIS A 155 13.24 -8.63 16.33
C HIS A 155 14.10 -9.30 17.40
N ASP A 156 15.16 -9.99 16.99
CA ASP A 156 16.22 -10.48 17.89
C ASP A 156 17.02 -9.32 18.50
N THR A 157 17.08 -8.18 17.82
CA THR A 157 17.86 -6.99 18.22
C THR A 157 17.02 -5.88 18.84
N GLY A 158 15.68 -6.02 18.89
CA GLY A 158 14.80 -4.98 19.42
C GLY A 158 13.33 -5.13 18.99
N LYS A 159 12.65 -3.99 18.79
CA LYS A 159 11.24 -3.94 18.40
C LYS A 159 10.99 -2.84 17.37
N SER A 160 9.93 -3.00 16.59
CA SER A 160 9.40 -2.00 15.68
C SER A 160 7.88 -1.94 15.81
N CYS A 161 7.29 -0.82 15.44
CA CYS A 161 5.85 -0.64 15.55
C CYS A 161 5.39 0.36 14.50
N PHE A 162 4.32 0.01 13.78
CA PHE A 162 3.70 0.84 12.76
C PHE A 162 2.21 1.00 13.04
N HIS A 163 1.75 2.23 12.86
CA HIS A 163 0.34 2.56 12.79
C HIS A 163 0.07 3.29 11.47
N ALA A 164 -0.73 2.69 10.60
CA ALA A 164 -1.06 3.26 9.30
C ALA A 164 -2.57 3.42 9.15
N GLU A 165 -2.98 4.59 8.67
CA GLU A 165 -4.37 4.86 8.28
C GLU A 165 -4.42 5.17 6.79
N ILE A 166 -5.29 4.45 6.07
CA ILE A 166 -5.44 4.57 4.62
C ILE A 166 -6.91 4.77 4.30
N ASN A 167 -7.22 5.82 3.53
CA ASN A 167 -8.55 6.04 2.99
C ASN A 167 -8.60 5.65 1.52
N ILE A 168 -9.53 4.76 1.19
CA ILE A 168 -9.84 4.37 -0.19
C ILE A 168 -11.21 4.93 -0.54
N THR A 169 -11.25 5.86 -1.50
CA THR A 169 -12.46 6.56 -1.91
C THR A 169 -12.69 6.46 -3.40
N LYS A 170 -13.95 6.42 -3.82
CA LYS A 170 -14.30 6.66 -5.22
C LYS A 170 -14.05 8.14 -5.54
N SER A 171 -13.32 8.38 -6.61
CA SER A 171 -12.97 9.70 -7.15
C SER A 171 -14.10 10.29 -7.96
#